data_AF-A0A1R1WYM7-F1
#
_entry.id   AF-A0A1R1WYM7-F1
#
_cell.length_a   1.000
_cell.length_b   1.000
_cell.length_c   1.000
_cell.angle_alpha   90.00
_cell.angle_beta   90.00
_cell.angle_gamma   90.00
#
_symmetry.space_group_name_H-M   'P 1'
#
loop_
_entity.id
_entity.type
_entity.pdbx_description
1 polymer ?
#
loop_
_entity_poly.entity_id
_entity_poly.type
_entity_poly.pdbx_seq_one_letter_code
_entity_poly.pdbx_strand_id
1 'polypeptide(L)'
;MSVEKLNTLLTTMKDRINLLDSSIQEVFLKRLIAENDEQYNSYTNEINELDKQKEITKKELVILQNTLPKHIQTLVADEISNEIVPVVESNEDQFYVPEKMPTFRNGSGSIQDIDEFIVVFENCLKMNGLAPITHGTRLISNCLSYSDLQWLQNRSPKNATWAEVAPYMREIFGDPEKEAKALNLLWTAKIYKKSKNKIETTQKNAMH
;
A
#
# COMPACT_ATOMS: atom_id res chain seq x y z
N MET A 1 29.21 -11.82 -21.82
CA MET A 1 29.26 -11.22 -20.46
C MET A 1 29.48 -12.36 -19.49
N SER A 2 30.50 -12.31 -18.62
CA SER A 2 30.77 -13.41 -17.67
C SER A 2 29.73 -13.43 -16.55
N VAL A 3 29.51 -14.59 -15.95
CA VAL A 3 28.59 -14.80 -14.81
C VAL A 3 28.90 -13.82 -13.67
N GLU A 4 30.18 -13.57 -13.39
CA GLU A 4 30.62 -12.58 -12.40
C GLU A 4 30.19 -11.16 -12.74
N LYS A 5 30.36 -10.71 -13.99
CA LYS A 5 29.94 -9.36 -14.42
C LYS A 5 28.42 -9.18 -14.32
N LEU A 6 27.67 -10.25 -14.57
CA LEU A 6 26.21 -10.26 -14.47
C LEU A 6 25.74 -10.22 -13.01
N ASN A 7 26.38 -10.98 -12.12
CA ASN A 7 26.11 -10.93 -10.68
C ASN A 7 26.45 -9.55 -10.11
N THR A 8 27.56 -8.94 -10.51
CA THR A 8 27.90 -7.57 -10.12
C THR A 8 26.83 -6.58 -10.59
N LEU A 9 26.31 -6.72 -11.81
CA LEU A 9 25.24 -5.87 -12.33
C LEU A 9 23.93 -6.03 -11.53
N LEU A 10 23.54 -7.27 -11.22
CA LEU A 10 22.35 -7.56 -10.41
C LEU A 10 22.46 -6.97 -9.01
N THR A 11 23.61 -7.14 -8.35
CA THR A 11 23.88 -6.53 -7.03
C THR A 11 23.83 -5.01 -7.11
N THR A 12 24.48 -4.42 -8.11
CA THR A 12 24.48 -2.95 -8.32
C THR A 12 23.06 -2.39 -8.49
N MET A 13 22.21 -3.09 -9.23
CA MET A 13 20.82 -2.66 -9.43
C MET A 13 19.97 -2.82 -8.17
N LYS A 14 20.19 -3.89 -7.39
CA LYS A 14 19.55 -4.04 -6.06
C LYS A 14 19.98 -2.92 -5.11
N ASP A 15 21.26 -2.60 -5.08
CA ASP A 15 21.80 -1.50 -4.26
C ASP A 15 21.22 -0.15 -4.69
N ARG A 16 21.04 0.07 -5.99
CA ARG A 16 20.38 1.27 -6.53
C ARG A 16 18.91 1.36 -6.09
N ILE A 17 18.18 0.25 -6.07
CA ILE A 17 16.79 0.23 -5.56
C ILE A 17 16.76 0.59 -4.07
N ASN A 18 17.66 0.00 -3.27
CA ASN A 18 17.76 0.29 -1.84
C ASN A 18 18.14 1.76 -1.55
N LEU A 19 19.00 2.33 -2.39
CA LEU A 19 19.36 3.76 -2.31
C LEU A 19 18.17 4.65 -2.62
N LEU A 20 17.43 4.37 -3.70
CA LEU A 20 16.21 5.10 -4.06
C LEU A 20 15.16 5.02 -2.95
N ASP A 21 15.01 3.86 -2.31
CA ASP A 21 14.12 3.69 -1.16
C ASP A 21 14.52 4.54 0.03
N SER A 22 15.83 4.60 0.33
CA SER A 22 16.36 5.44 1.39
C SER A 22 16.12 6.92 1.10
N SER A 23 16.32 7.35 -0.15
CA SER A 23 16.05 8.73 -0.58
C SER A 23 14.57 9.09 -0.51
N ILE A 24 13.67 8.18 -0.91
CA ILE A 24 12.21 8.40 -0.79
C ILE A 24 11.83 8.60 0.68
N GLN A 25 12.37 7.80 1.59
CA GLN A 25 12.10 7.96 3.03
C GLN A 25 12.59 9.30 3.56
N GLU A 26 13.79 9.73 3.17
CA GLU A 26 14.33 11.02 3.60
C GLU A 26 13.46 12.19 3.13
N VAL A 27 13.04 12.18 1.86
CA VAL A 27 12.17 13.23 1.29
C VAL A 27 10.77 13.18 1.91
N PHE A 28 10.27 11.99 2.24
CA PHE A 28 9.00 11.83 2.96
C PHE A 28 9.06 12.48 4.35
N LEU A 29 10.16 12.30 5.10
CA LEU A 29 10.34 12.95 6.40
C LEU A 29 10.37 14.48 6.25
N LYS A 30 11.05 15.01 5.22
CA LYS A 30 11.04 16.44 4.91
C LYS A 30 9.64 16.96 4.58
N ARG A 31 8.84 16.17 3.86
CA ARG A 31 7.45 16.49 3.55
C ARG A 31 6.56 16.58 4.79
N LEU A 32 6.79 15.72 5.79
CA LEU A 32 6.01 15.74 7.04
C LEU A 32 6.20 17.03 7.85
N ILE A 33 7.37 17.67 7.74
CA ILE A 33 7.72 18.90 8.46
C ILE A 33 7.62 20.15 7.57
N ALA A 34 7.02 20.05 6.39
CA ALA A 34 6.88 21.17 5.47
C ALA A 34 6.09 22.32 6.10
N GLU A 35 6.56 23.55 5.93
CA GLU A 35 5.98 24.74 6.55
C GLU A 35 4.90 25.39 5.69
N ASN A 36 4.83 25.04 4.40
CA ASN A 36 3.87 25.58 3.45
C ASN A 36 3.55 24.61 2.31
N ASP A 37 2.49 24.92 1.57
CA ASP A 37 1.98 24.09 0.46
C ASP A 37 2.97 23.99 -0.71
N GLU A 38 3.82 25.00 -0.92
CA GLU A 38 4.82 25.00 -1.99
C GLU A 38 5.93 23.97 -1.71
N GLN A 39 6.42 23.92 -0.46
CA GLN A 39 7.36 22.90 0.01
C GLN A 39 6.74 21.49 -0.02
N TYR A 40 5.49 21.35 0.44
CA TYR A 40 4.79 20.07 0.41
C TYR A 40 4.66 19.51 -1.02
N ASN A 41 4.28 20.37 -1.97
CA ASN A 41 4.13 20.00 -3.37
C ASN A 41 5.49 19.68 -4.02
N SER A 42 6.53 20.45 -3.67
CA SER A 42 7.90 20.19 -4.12
C SER A 42 8.38 18.79 -3.70
N TYR A 43 8.28 18.46 -2.41
CA TYR A 43 8.66 17.13 -1.91
C TYR A 43 7.79 16.01 -2.46
N THR A 44 6.51 16.28 -2.72
CA THR A 44 5.62 15.30 -3.37
C THR A 44 6.06 14.99 -4.79
N ASN A 45 6.47 16.01 -5.56
CA ASN A 45 6.99 15.81 -6.91
C ASN A 45 8.33 15.05 -6.89
N GLU A 46 9.20 15.36 -5.93
CA GLU A 46 10.48 14.67 -5.75
C GLU A 46 10.28 13.19 -5.39
N ILE A 47 9.35 12.87 -4.48
CA ILE A 47 8.98 11.48 -4.15
C ILE A 47 8.46 10.75 -5.39
N ASN A 48 7.57 11.37 -6.16
CA ASN A 48 7.00 10.75 -7.36
C ASN A 48 8.07 10.47 -8.43
N GLU A 49 9.05 11.36 -8.60
CA GLU A 49 10.14 11.15 -9.55
C GLU A 49 11.10 10.04 -9.09
N LEU A 50 11.43 9.99 -7.80
CA LEU A 50 12.25 8.91 -7.22
C LEU A 50 11.55 7.55 -7.34
N ASP A 51 10.25 7.50 -7.08
CA ASP A 51 9.45 6.27 -7.21
C ASP A 51 9.37 5.79 -8.66
N LYS A 52 9.22 6.72 -9.61
CA LYS A 52 9.29 6.41 -11.04
C LYS A 52 10.65 5.83 -11.45
N GLN A 53 11.76 6.39 -10.96
CA GLN A 53 13.10 5.85 -11.22
C GLN A 53 13.30 4.45 -10.61
N LYS A 54 12.72 4.22 -9.43
CA LYS A 54 12.73 2.92 -8.77
C LYS A 54 11.97 1.87 -9.59
N GLU A 55 10.79 2.21 -10.09
CA GLU A 55 9.98 1.31 -10.92
C GLU A 55 10.65 1.00 -12.26
N ILE A 56 11.34 1.96 -12.87
CA ILE A 56 12.17 1.71 -14.07
C ILE A 56 13.28 0.71 -13.74
N THR A 57 14.04 0.95 -12.67
CA THR A 57 15.16 0.09 -12.26
C THR A 57 14.69 -1.33 -11.92
N LYS A 58 13.53 -1.48 -11.27
CA LYS A 58 12.91 -2.79 -11.02
C LYS A 58 12.51 -3.50 -12.30
N LYS A 59 11.87 -2.81 -13.24
CA LYS A 59 11.49 -3.40 -14.54
C LYS A 59 12.71 -3.88 -15.31
N GLU A 60 13.78 -3.09 -15.33
CA GLU A 60 15.07 -3.49 -15.92
C GLU A 60 15.67 -4.72 -15.21
N LEU A 61 15.60 -4.76 -13.86
CA LEU A 61 16.08 -5.91 -13.08
C LEU A 61 15.31 -7.19 -13.41
N VAL A 62 13.98 -7.10 -13.51
CA VAL A 62 13.10 -8.22 -13.89
C VAL A 62 13.41 -8.70 -15.32
N ILE A 63 13.65 -7.78 -16.27
CA ILE A 63 14.05 -8.14 -17.63
C ILE A 63 15.39 -8.87 -17.61
N LEU A 64 16.38 -8.38 -16.86
CA LEU A 64 17.68 -9.04 -16.72
C LEU A 64 17.57 -10.43 -16.06
N GLN A 65 16.76 -10.56 -15.01
CA GLN A 65 16.48 -11.83 -14.36
C GLN A 65 15.73 -12.82 -15.25
N ASN A 66 14.83 -12.35 -16.12
CA ASN A 66 14.06 -13.20 -17.05
C ASN A 66 14.82 -13.55 -18.33
N THR A 67 15.85 -12.78 -18.69
CA THR A 67 16.77 -13.10 -19.79
C THR A 67 17.91 -14.03 -19.35
N LEU A 68 18.20 -14.13 -18.05
CA LEU A 68 19.17 -15.07 -17.45
C LEU A 68 18.89 -16.55 -17.84
N PRO A 69 17.67 -17.11 -17.67
CA PRO A 69 17.38 -18.51 -17.98
C PRO A 69 17.61 -18.87 -19.45
N LYS A 70 17.42 -17.90 -20.37
CA LYS A 70 17.57 -18.11 -21.82
C LYS A 70 19.02 -18.15 -22.29
N HIS A 71 19.98 -17.68 -21.49
CA HIS A 71 21.41 -17.78 -21.82
C HIS A 71 22.12 -18.88 -21.03
N ILE A 72 21.57 -19.25 -19.87
CA ILE A 72 22.08 -20.38 -19.08
C ILE A 72 21.64 -21.71 -19.71
N GLN A 73 20.43 -21.84 -20.26
CA GLN A 73 20.01 -23.06 -20.98
C GLN A 73 20.92 -23.40 -22.19
N THR A 74 21.50 -22.40 -22.85
CA THR A 74 22.42 -22.62 -23.99
C THR A 74 23.83 -23.07 -23.55
N LEU A 75 24.16 -22.99 -22.25
CA LEU A 75 25.48 -23.34 -21.71
C LEU A 75 25.46 -24.57 -20.79
N VAL A 76 24.29 -25.03 -20.35
CA VAL A 76 24.14 -26.18 -19.42
C VAL A 76 23.99 -27.54 -20.16
N ALA A 77 24.05 -27.56 -21.49
CA ALA A 77 23.98 -28.81 -22.24
C ALA A 77 25.26 -29.68 -22.16
N ASP A 78 26.39 -29.15 -21.68
CA ASP A 78 27.68 -29.87 -21.80
C ASP A 78 28.33 -30.40 -20.52
N GLU A 79 27.98 -30.00 -19.29
CA GLU A 79 28.69 -30.54 -18.11
C GLU A 79 27.76 -30.84 -16.91
N ILE A 80 27.21 -32.05 -16.96
CA ILE A 80 27.09 -33.07 -15.91
C ILE A 80 27.06 -32.59 -14.43
N SER A 81 25.94 -32.95 -13.77
CA SER A 81 25.82 -33.61 -12.45
C SER A 81 26.62 -33.06 -11.27
N ASN A 82 25.93 -32.44 -10.30
CA ASN A 82 25.69 -33.01 -8.96
C ASN A 82 25.18 -31.93 -7.99
N GLU A 83 24.45 -32.43 -6.99
CA GLU A 83 24.15 -31.81 -5.70
C GLU A 83 22.91 -30.91 -5.61
N ILE A 84 21.82 -31.54 -5.18
CA ILE A 84 20.63 -30.92 -4.63
C ILE A 84 21.02 -30.25 -3.30
N VAL A 85 21.00 -28.93 -3.26
CA VAL A 85 21.13 -28.11 -2.03
C VAL A 85 19.83 -27.30 -1.89
N PRO A 86 19.25 -27.20 -0.69
CA PRO A 86 17.84 -26.83 -0.53
C PRO A 86 17.60 -25.36 -0.87
N VAL A 87 16.40 -25.13 -1.41
CA VAL A 87 15.79 -23.83 -1.68
C VAL A 87 15.93 -22.96 -0.44
N VAL A 88 16.82 -21.97 -0.51
CA VAL A 88 16.83 -20.85 0.42
C VAL A 88 15.55 -20.07 0.12
N GLU A 89 14.56 -20.17 1.01
CA GLU A 89 13.37 -19.31 1.02
C GLU A 89 13.84 -17.85 0.99
N SER A 90 13.81 -17.25 -0.21
CA SER A 90 14.04 -15.83 -0.37
C SER A 90 12.85 -15.10 0.22
N ASN A 91 13.11 -14.14 1.11
CA ASN A 91 12.13 -13.24 1.73
C ASN A 91 11.45 -12.28 0.72
N GLU A 92 11.20 -12.71 -0.51
CA GLU A 92 10.59 -11.91 -1.59
C GLU A 92 9.10 -11.62 -1.32
N ASP A 93 8.43 -12.48 -0.54
CA ASP A 93 7.00 -12.32 -0.18
C ASP A 93 6.72 -11.13 0.74
N GLN A 94 7.74 -10.59 1.40
CA GLN A 94 7.55 -9.53 2.38
C GLN A 94 7.16 -8.18 1.75
N PHE A 95 7.43 -8.00 0.45
CA PHE A 95 7.27 -6.72 -0.25
C PHE A 95 6.33 -6.76 -1.45
N TYR A 96 5.91 -7.95 -1.90
CA TYR A 96 4.99 -8.09 -3.02
C TYR A 96 3.61 -7.47 -2.70
N VAL A 97 3.08 -6.65 -3.60
CA VAL A 97 1.73 -6.05 -3.52
C VAL A 97 1.00 -6.43 -4.80
N PRO A 98 -0.14 -7.14 -4.74
CA PRO A 98 -0.91 -7.47 -5.93
C PRO A 98 -1.38 -6.22 -6.68
N GLU A 99 -1.30 -6.25 -8.01
CA GLU A 99 -1.65 -5.10 -8.88
C GLU A 99 -3.15 -4.76 -8.84
N LYS A 100 -4.01 -5.76 -8.60
CA LYS A 100 -5.47 -5.60 -8.50
C LYS A 100 -5.97 -6.04 -7.13
N MET A 101 -5.95 -5.10 -6.19
CA MET A 101 -6.51 -5.30 -4.86
C MET A 101 -8.01 -4.95 -4.85
N PRO A 102 -8.84 -5.71 -4.11
CA PRO A 102 -10.24 -5.33 -3.93
C PRO A 102 -10.33 -4.05 -3.10
N THR A 103 -11.24 -3.15 -3.47
CA THR A 103 -11.48 -1.92 -2.72
C THR A 103 -12.73 -2.05 -1.86
N PHE A 104 -12.67 -1.54 -0.64
CA PHE A 104 -13.80 -1.49 0.29
C PHE A 104 -14.36 -0.07 0.34
N ARG A 105 -15.64 0.08 -0.05
CA ARG A 105 -16.41 1.35 -0.02
C ARG A 105 -15.72 2.56 -0.66
N ASN A 106 -14.72 2.32 -1.50
CA ASN A 106 -13.87 3.34 -2.10
C ASN A 106 -13.90 3.23 -3.62
N GLY A 107 -14.69 4.11 -4.25
CA GLY A 107 -14.80 4.20 -5.71
C GLY A 107 -15.85 3.27 -6.34
N SER A 108 -16.04 3.40 -7.65
CA SER A 108 -16.97 2.60 -8.44
C SER A 108 -16.50 1.14 -8.54
N GLY A 109 -17.38 0.19 -8.24
CA GLY A 109 -17.05 -1.24 -8.24
C GLY A 109 -16.41 -1.75 -6.94
N SER A 110 -16.42 -0.92 -5.89
CA SER A 110 -15.97 -1.32 -4.55
C SER A 110 -17.01 -2.18 -3.82
N ILE A 111 -16.50 -3.09 -3.00
CA ILE A 111 -17.32 -3.97 -2.16
C ILE A 111 -17.85 -3.16 -0.98
N GLN A 112 -19.15 -3.23 -0.73
CA GLN A 112 -19.82 -2.46 0.32
C GLN A 112 -19.98 -3.26 1.62
N ASP A 113 -20.19 -4.56 1.49
CA ASP A 113 -20.35 -5.48 2.60
C ASP A 113 -18.98 -5.91 3.16
N ILE A 114 -18.85 -5.89 4.49
CA ILE A 114 -17.57 -6.15 5.14
C ILE A 114 -17.20 -7.63 5.11
N ASP A 115 -18.17 -8.54 5.20
CA ASP A 115 -17.92 -9.97 5.20
C ASP A 115 -17.57 -10.44 3.79
N GLU A 116 -18.27 -9.94 2.78
CA GLU A 116 -17.91 -10.12 1.37
C GLU A 116 -16.49 -9.61 1.09
N PHE A 117 -16.16 -8.41 1.58
CA PHE A 117 -14.85 -7.82 1.36
C PHE A 117 -13.73 -8.65 1.98
N ILE A 118 -13.87 -9.10 3.24
CA ILE A 118 -12.85 -9.92 3.91
C ILE A 118 -12.59 -11.21 3.12
N VAL A 119 -13.65 -11.88 2.66
CA VAL A 119 -13.52 -13.11 1.88
C VAL A 119 -12.80 -12.86 0.55
N VAL A 120 -13.19 -11.81 -0.19
CA VAL A 120 -12.56 -11.49 -1.48
C VAL A 120 -11.10 -11.05 -1.30
N PHE A 121 -10.81 -10.30 -0.24
CA PHE A 121 -9.45 -9.90 0.11
C PHE A 121 -8.55 -11.09 0.42
N GLU A 122 -8.98 -12.01 1.28
CA GLU A 122 -8.20 -13.21 1.61
C GLU A 122 -7.99 -14.11 0.40
N ASN A 123 -9.00 -14.23 -0.48
CA ASN A 123 -8.88 -14.98 -1.72
C ASN A 123 -7.90 -14.31 -2.69
N CYS A 124 -7.91 -12.99 -2.80
CA CYS A 124 -6.94 -12.25 -3.61
C CYS A 124 -5.50 -12.52 -3.13
N LEU A 125 -5.26 -12.49 -1.82
CA LEU A 125 -3.93 -12.81 -1.27
C LEU A 125 -3.51 -14.24 -1.63
N LYS A 126 -4.39 -15.23 -1.41
CA LYS A 126 -4.11 -16.64 -1.73
C LYS A 126 -3.82 -16.86 -3.22
N MET A 127 -4.59 -16.22 -4.11
CA MET A 127 -4.38 -16.31 -5.56
C MET A 127 -3.03 -15.75 -6.01
N ASN A 128 -2.47 -14.81 -5.24
CA ASN A 128 -1.16 -14.24 -5.49
C ASN A 128 -0.05 -14.89 -4.66
N GLY A 129 -0.29 -16.07 -4.06
CA GLY A 129 0.70 -16.80 -3.27
C GLY A 129 0.97 -16.22 -1.88
N LEU A 130 0.19 -15.23 -1.43
CA LEU A 130 0.38 -14.57 -0.15
C LEU A 130 -0.49 -15.21 0.94
N ALA A 131 0.13 -15.54 2.09
CA ALA A 131 -0.59 -15.96 3.28
C ALA A 131 -1.34 -14.78 3.94
N PRO A 132 -2.68 -14.83 4.08
CA PRO A 132 -3.45 -13.73 4.69
C PRO A 132 -3.04 -13.40 6.13
N ILE A 133 -2.69 -14.42 6.91
CA ILE A 133 -2.26 -14.27 8.31
C ILE A 133 -0.99 -13.40 8.42
N THR A 134 -0.07 -13.55 7.46
CA THR A 134 1.23 -12.88 7.45
C THR A 134 1.18 -11.52 6.76
N HIS A 135 0.42 -11.39 5.67
CA HIS A 135 0.46 -10.20 4.82
C HIS A 135 -0.81 -9.34 4.89
N GLY A 136 -1.90 -9.82 5.50
CA GLY A 136 -3.19 -9.12 5.55
C GLY A 136 -3.09 -7.74 6.18
N THR A 137 -2.50 -7.61 7.37
CA THR A 137 -2.34 -6.32 8.07
C THR A 137 -1.50 -5.32 7.27
N ARG A 138 -0.51 -5.79 6.50
CA ARG A 138 0.33 -4.93 5.66
C ARG A 138 -0.45 -4.39 4.46
N LEU A 139 -1.24 -5.26 3.82
CA LEU A 139 -1.84 -5.00 2.51
C LEU A 139 -3.24 -4.39 2.57
N ILE A 140 -3.90 -4.46 3.72
CA ILE A 140 -5.25 -3.91 3.93
C ILE A 140 -5.31 -2.39 3.69
N SER A 141 -4.22 -1.68 3.92
CA SER A 141 -4.12 -0.23 3.72
C SER A 141 -4.34 0.19 2.26
N ASN A 142 -4.04 -0.69 1.30
CA ASN A 142 -4.26 -0.43 -0.13
C ASN A 142 -5.72 -0.61 -0.55
N CYS A 143 -6.57 -1.18 0.32
CA CYS A 143 -7.95 -1.52 0.02
C CYS A 143 -8.95 -0.52 0.61
N LEU A 144 -8.50 0.33 1.54
CA LEU A 144 -9.34 1.22 2.35
C LEU A 144 -9.17 2.68 1.95
N SER A 145 -10.20 3.50 2.23
CA SER A 145 -10.05 4.95 2.18
C SER A 145 -9.12 5.43 3.31
N TYR A 146 -8.53 6.63 3.17
CA TYR A 146 -7.70 7.23 4.22
C TYR A 146 -8.45 7.34 5.56
N SER A 147 -9.73 7.72 5.51
CA SER A 147 -10.56 7.85 6.71
C SER A 147 -10.77 6.51 7.42
N ASP A 148 -11.09 5.45 6.67
CA ASP A 148 -11.32 4.11 7.22
C ASP A 148 -10.02 3.50 7.77
N LEU A 149 -8.89 3.77 7.11
CA LEU A 149 -7.58 3.37 7.59
C LEU A 149 -7.25 4.00 8.94
N GLN A 150 -7.52 5.29 9.13
CA GLN A 150 -7.31 5.96 10.41
C GLN A 150 -8.20 5.37 11.52
N TRP A 151 -9.45 5.06 11.21
CA TRP A 151 -10.35 4.40 12.15
C TRP A 151 -9.83 3.04 12.60
N LEU A 152 -9.30 2.25 11.65
CA LEU A 152 -8.71 0.95 11.94
C LEU A 152 -7.44 1.08 12.79
N GLN A 153 -6.54 2.00 12.45
CA GLN A 153 -5.28 2.22 13.19
C GLN A 153 -5.49 2.73 14.61
N ASN A 154 -6.55 3.50 14.86
CA ASN A 154 -6.85 4.01 16.20
C ASN A 154 -7.47 2.95 17.13
N ARG A 155 -8.03 1.87 16.58
CA ARG A 155 -8.69 0.80 17.34
C ARG A 155 -7.92 -0.52 17.36
N SER A 156 -7.07 -0.75 16.37
CA SER A 156 -6.22 -1.93 16.28
C SER A 156 -4.87 -1.69 16.97
N PRO A 157 -4.36 -2.64 17.77
CA PRO A 157 -2.98 -2.62 18.25
C PRO A 157 -1.98 -2.48 17.09
N LYS A 158 -0.88 -1.74 17.30
CA LYS A 158 0.14 -1.47 16.27
C LYS A 158 0.84 -2.73 15.72
N ASN A 159 0.78 -3.84 16.45
CA ASN A 159 1.38 -5.13 16.09
C ASN A 159 0.31 -6.22 15.86
N ALA A 160 -0.94 -5.84 15.61
CA ALA A 160 -2.02 -6.79 15.45
C ALA A 160 -1.84 -7.66 14.20
N THR A 161 -2.06 -8.95 14.39
CA THR A 161 -2.12 -9.93 13.31
C THR A 161 -3.41 -9.77 12.50
N TRP A 162 -3.45 -10.27 11.27
CA TRP A 162 -4.67 -10.23 10.45
C TRP A 162 -5.86 -10.90 11.15
N ALA A 163 -5.59 -11.97 11.91
CA ALA A 163 -6.59 -12.68 12.71
C ALA A 163 -7.24 -11.79 13.79
N GLU A 164 -6.56 -10.76 14.26
CA GLU A 164 -7.09 -9.77 15.21
C GLU A 164 -7.73 -8.58 14.48
N VAL A 165 -7.15 -8.15 13.37
CA VAL A 165 -7.64 -7.02 12.55
C VAL A 165 -8.99 -7.32 11.89
N ALA A 166 -9.18 -8.53 11.33
CA ALA A 166 -10.42 -8.88 10.63
C ALA A 166 -11.68 -8.83 11.54
N PRO A 167 -11.66 -9.34 12.79
CA PRO A 167 -12.72 -9.10 13.77
C PRO A 167 -12.98 -7.61 14.05
N TYR A 168 -11.94 -6.79 14.22
CA TYR A 168 -12.12 -5.34 14.43
C TYR A 168 -12.79 -4.68 13.23
N MET A 169 -12.44 -5.08 12.01
CA MET A 169 -13.11 -4.56 10.82
C MET A 169 -14.61 -4.90 10.80
N ARG A 170 -14.98 -6.13 11.15
CA ARG A 170 -16.40 -6.51 11.28
C ARG A 170 -17.12 -5.70 12.36
N GLU A 171 -16.48 -5.46 13.50
CA GLU A 171 -17.09 -4.67 14.58
C GLU A 171 -17.30 -3.19 14.20
N ILE A 172 -16.37 -2.63 13.42
CA ILE A 172 -16.39 -1.22 13.02
C ILE A 172 -17.35 -0.99 11.85
N PHE A 173 -17.33 -1.89 10.85
CA PHE A 173 -18.00 -1.68 9.56
C PHE A 173 -19.18 -2.63 9.31
N GLY A 174 -19.36 -3.66 10.14
CA GLY A 174 -20.42 -4.67 9.99
C GLY A 174 -21.67 -4.41 10.82
N ASP A 175 -21.73 -3.33 11.61
CA ASP A 175 -22.91 -2.96 12.39
C ASP A 175 -23.72 -1.87 11.67
N PRO A 176 -24.83 -2.23 11.00
CA PRO A 176 -25.68 -1.27 10.29
C PRO A 176 -26.34 -0.23 11.21
N GLU A 177 -26.54 -0.52 12.51
CA GLU A 177 -27.08 0.47 13.45
C GLU A 177 -26.03 1.51 13.84
N LYS A 178 -24.76 1.11 14.03
CA LYS A 178 -23.66 2.06 14.25
C LYS A 178 -23.42 2.92 13.02
N GLU A 179 -23.53 2.35 11.83
CA GLU A 179 -23.40 3.08 10.56
C GLU A 179 -24.52 4.11 10.39
N ALA A 180 -25.78 3.72 10.63
CA ALA A 180 -26.92 4.63 10.64
C ALA A 180 -26.75 5.75 11.69
N LYS A 181 -26.25 5.43 12.88
CA LYS A 181 -26.00 6.39 13.96
C LYS A 181 -24.87 7.37 13.61
N ALA A 182 -23.77 6.89 13.02
CA ALA A 182 -22.66 7.73 12.57
C ALA A 182 -23.08 8.67 11.42
N LEU A 183 -23.84 8.16 10.44
CA LEU A 183 -24.42 8.97 9.37
C LEU A 183 -25.36 10.05 9.91
N ASN A 184 -26.21 9.70 10.88
CA ASN A 184 -27.12 10.65 11.53
C ASN A 184 -26.34 11.74 12.29
N LEU A 185 -25.27 11.38 13.00
CA LEU A 185 -24.39 12.35 13.68
C LEU A 185 -23.68 13.29 12.69
N LEU A 186 -23.18 12.77 11.56
CA LEU A 186 -22.58 13.58 10.49
C LEU A 186 -23.58 14.54 9.84
N TRP A 187 -24.80 14.07 9.60
CA TRP A 187 -25.86 14.87 9.00
C TRP A 187 -26.30 16.01 9.92
N THR A 188 -26.53 15.71 11.20
CA THR A 188 -26.89 16.70 12.23
C THR A 188 -25.78 17.72 12.46
N ALA A 189 -24.50 17.30 12.46
CA ALA A 189 -23.36 18.21 12.58
C ALA A 189 -23.24 19.18 11.38
N LYS A 190 -23.49 18.71 10.14
CA LYS A 190 -23.51 19.56 8.93
C LYS A 190 -24.62 20.61 8.98
N ILE A 191 -25.81 20.23 9.46
CA ILE A 191 -26.93 21.16 9.60
C ILE A 191 -26.60 22.26 10.62
N TYR A 192 -25.97 21.91 11.75
CA TYR A 192 -25.56 22.88 12.76
C TYR A 192 -24.49 23.88 12.28
N LYS A 193 -23.54 23.46 11.45
CA LYS A 193 -22.57 24.39 10.83
C LYS A 193 -23.25 25.34 9.85
N LYS A 194 -24.21 24.85 9.06
CA LYS A 194 -24.92 25.65 8.05
C LYS A 194 -25.85 26.69 8.70
N SER A 195 -26.47 26.36 9.84
CA SER A 195 -27.31 27.30 10.59
C SER A 195 -26.50 28.40 11.27
N LYS A 196 -25.34 28.07 11.89
CA LYS A 196 -24.44 29.07 12.49
C LYS A 196 -23.92 30.10 11.47
N ASN A 197 -23.44 29.64 10.32
CA ASN A 197 -22.93 30.54 9.28
C ASN A 197 -24.00 31.49 8.72
N LYS A 198 -25.28 31.08 8.72
CA LYS A 198 -26.40 31.90 8.26
C LYS A 198 -26.80 32.98 9.27
N ILE A 199 -26.66 32.70 10.57
CA ILE A 199 -26.97 33.66 11.65
C ILE A 199 -25.89 34.76 11.70
N GLU A 200 -24.61 34.40 11.58
CA GLU A 200 -23.49 35.36 11.59
C GLU A 200 -23.47 36.30 10.37
N THR A 201 -23.86 35.82 9.19
CA THR A 201 -23.99 36.67 7.98
C THR A 201 -25.18 37.63 8.07
N THR A 202 -26.28 37.22 8.71
CA THR A 202 -27.45 38.09 8.89
C THR A 202 -27.17 39.19 9.92
N GLN A 203 -26.38 38.91 10.96
CA GLN A 203 -25.99 39.91 11.96
C GLN A 203 -24.98 40.95 11.42
N LYS A 204 -24.04 40.55 10.55
CA LYS A 204 -23.10 41.50 9.91
C LYS A 204 -23.77 42.46 8.92
N ASN A 205 -24.79 42.00 8.19
CA ASN A 205 -25.50 42.85 7.23
C ASN A 205 -26.52 43.79 7.87
N ALA A 206 -26.85 43.62 9.17
CA ALA A 206 -27.75 44.51 9.91
C ALA A 206 -27.01 45.65 10.66
N MET A 207 -25.68 45.70 10.57
CA MET A 207 -24.82 46.71 11.22
C MET A 207 -24.13 47.67 10.21
N HIS A 208 -24.58 47.69 8.96
CA HIS A 208 -24.26 48.68 7.93
C HIS A 208 -25.55 49.29 7.40
#